data_AF-A0A6P1RAM5-F1
#
_entry.id   AF-A0A6P1RAM5-F1
#
_cell.length_a   1.000
_cell.length_b   1.000
_cell.length_c   1.000
_cell.angle_alpha   90.00
_cell.angle_beta   90.00
_cell.angle_gamma   90.00
#
_symmetry.space_group_name_H-M   'P 1'
#
loop_
_entity.id
_entity.type
_entity.pdbx_description
1 polymer ?
#
loop_
_entity_poly.entity_id
_entity_poly.type
_entity_poly.pdbx_seq_one_letter_code
_entity_poly.pdbx_strand_id
1 'polypeptide(L)'
;MTQSRKFVVCASAALALAAGLSMNGTNRLADGALFSEAQARVGRPLTPMSYAGVARRTTRRAVAAGAAAGAAGAYYGSSCVQVVDAYARVTTRC
;
A
#
# COMPACT_ATOMS: atom_id res chain seq x y z
N MET A 1 -3.80 65.48 -19.82
CA MET A 1 -3.32 64.39 -18.94
C MET A 1 -4.36 63.30 -18.65
N THR A 2 -5.66 63.61 -18.55
CA THR A 2 -6.73 62.63 -18.25
C THR A 2 -7.00 61.61 -19.37
N GLN A 3 -6.89 62.01 -20.65
CA GLN A 3 -7.07 61.08 -21.78
C GLN A 3 -6.01 59.97 -21.83
N SER A 4 -4.73 60.30 -21.62
CA SER A 4 -3.63 59.32 -21.61
C SER A 4 -3.78 58.27 -20.50
N ARG A 5 -4.24 58.68 -19.30
CA ARG A 5 -4.55 57.74 -18.21
C ARG A 5 -5.67 56.76 -18.57
N LYS A 6 -6.71 57.22 -19.27
CA LYS A 6 -7.79 56.35 -19.75
C LYS A 6 -7.28 55.33 -20.76
N PHE A 7 -6.41 55.73 -21.68
CA PHE A 7 -5.79 54.81 -22.64
C PHE A 7 -4.91 53.76 -21.97
N VAL A 8 -4.11 54.13 -20.97
CA VAL A 8 -3.27 53.18 -20.23
C VAL A 8 -4.12 52.17 -19.45
N VAL A 9 -5.22 52.60 -18.83
CA VAL A 9 -6.15 51.71 -18.11
C VAL A 9 -6.87 50.75 -19.06
N CYS A 10 -7.32 51.24 -20.22
CA CYS A 10 -7.95 50.37 -21.21
C CYS A 10 -6.95 49.35 -21.78
N ALA A 11 -5.70 49.75 -22.03
CA ALA A 11 -4.66 48.87 -22.55
C ALA A 11 -4.28 47.77 -21.54
N SER A 12 -4.14 48.11 -20.26
CA SER A 12 -3.83 47.12 -19.22
C SER A 12 -5.00 46.14 -18.99
N ALA A 13 -6.25 46.64 -19.03
CA ALA A 13 -7.43 45.79 -18.94
C ALA A 13 -7.51 44.82 -20.13
N ALA A 14 -7.25 45.28 -21.35
CA ALA A 14 -7.25 44.44 -22.54
C ALA A 14 -6.15 43.35 -22.50
N LEU A 15 -4.94 43.72 -22.03
CA LEU A 15 -3.84 42.77 -21.86
C LEU A 15 -4.14 41.70 -20.80
N ALA A 16 -4.71 42.09 -19.66
CA ALA A 16 -5.12 41.15 -18.62
C ALA A 16 -6.21 40.18 -19.10
N LEU A 17 -7.18 40.68 -19.87
CA LEU A 17 -8.24 39.86 -20.44
C LEU A 17 -7.71 38.88 -21.50
N ALA A 18 -6.79 39.33 -22.35
CA ALA A 18 -6.13 38.48 -23.34
C ALA A 18 -5.24 37.40 -22.69
N ALA A 19 -4.52 37.73 -21.62
CA ALA A 19 -3.75 36.76 -20.84
C ALA A 19 -4.67 35.72 -20.15
N GLY A 20 -5.78 36.17 -19.57
CA GLY A 20 -6.79 35.29 -18.98
C GLY A 20 -7.43 34.33 -20.00
N LEU A 21 -7.74 34.81 -21.21
CA LEU A 21 -8.23 33.93 -22.29
C LEU A 21 -7.14 32.97 -22.80
N SER A 22 -5.89 33.41 -22.90
CA SER A 22 -4.76 32.57 -23.32
C SER A 22 -4.54 31.37 -22.38
N MET A 23 -4.77 31.58 -21.08
CA MET A 23 -4.69 30.52 -20.06
C MET A 23 -5.89 29.55 -20.08
N ASN A 24 -6.98 29.85 -20.82
CA ASN A 24 -8.11 28.94 -20.97
C ASN A 24 -7.80 27.77 -21.95
N GLY A 25 -6.77 27.92 -22.79
CA GLY A 25 -6.50 27.00 -23.90
C GLY A 25 -5.23 26.15 -23.80
N THR A 26 -4.45 26.22 -22.71
CA THR A 26 -3.17 25.49 -22.62
C THR A 26 -2.93 24.84 -21.26
N ASN A 27 -3.85 23.96 -20.85
CA ASN A 27 -3.56 22.94 -19.82
C ASN A 27 -2.44 21.96 -20.20
N ARG A 28 -1.76 22.13 -21.35
CA ARG A 28 -0.68 21.25 -21.81
C ARG A 28 0.65 21.39 -21.08
N LEU A 29 0.75 22.31 -20.12
CA LEU A 29 1.91 22.42 -19.22
C LEU A 29 1.66 21.75 -17.85
N ALA A 30 0.42 21.31 -17.57
CA ALA A 30 0.02 20.82 -16.25
C ALA A 30 -0.32 19.31 -16.21
N ASP A 31 -0.24 18.58 -17.33
CA ASP A 31 -0.56 17.14 -17.36
C ASP A 31 0.63 16.22 -16.99
N GLY A 32 1.56 16.67 -16.14
CA GLY A 32 2.50 15.71 -15.49
C GLY A 32 3.95 16.14 -15.28
N ALA A 33 4.32 17.41 -15.50
CA ALA A 33 5.72 17.81 -15.38
C ALA A 33 6.17 18.15 -13.94
N LEU A 34 5.26 18.57 -13.04
CA LEU A 34 5.65 19.14 -11.72
C LEU A 34 5.22 18.33 -10.49
N PHE A 35 4.36 17.32 -10.67
CA PHE A 35 3.94 16.46 -9.56
C PHE A 35 3.99 15.00 -10.01
N SER A 36 4.74 14.18 -9.28
CA SER A 36 4.68 12.73 -9.46
C SER A 36 3.29 12.26 -9.07
N GLU A 37 2.61 11.55 -9.97
CA GLU A 37 1.29 11.00 -9.65
C GLU A 37 1.38 10.08 -8.44
N ALA A 38 0.78 10.52 -7.32
CA ALA A 38 0.61 9.70 -6.15
C ALA A 38 -0.43 8.62 -6.46
N GLN A 39 0.01 7.52 -7.09
CA GLN A 39 -0.84 6.35 -7.26
C GLN A 39 -1.14 5.73 -5.90
N ALA A 40 -2.26 6.14 -5.31
CA ALA A 40 -2.89 5.40 -4.23
C ALA A 40 -3.36 4.06 -4.80
N ARG A 41 -2.49 3.03 -4.76
CA ARG A 41 -2.83 1.67 -5.18
C ARG A 41 -3.88 1.09 -4.22
N VAL A 42 -5.15 1.27 -4.56
CA VAL A 42 -6.25 0.56 -3.92
C VAL A 42 -6.10 -0.93 -4.28
N GLY A 43 -5.99 -1.78 -3.26
CA GLY A 43 -5.88 -3.24 -3.45
C GLY A 43 -4.57 -3.89 -2.97
N ARG A 44 -3.55 -3.11 -2.59
CA ARG A 44 -2.46 -3.60 -1.75
C ARG A 44 -2.88 -3.38 -0.29
N PRO A 45 -2.62 -4.30 0.65
CA PRO A 45 -3.33 -4.38 1.94
C PRO A 45 -2.97 -3.26 2.94
N LEU A 46 -3.24 -2.02 2.58
CA LEU A 46 -3.25 -0.83 3.44
C LEU A 46 -4.67 -0.29 3.65
N THR A 47 -5.65 -0.70 2.82
CA THR A 47 -7.08 -0.41 3.02
C THR A 47 -7.93 -1.68 2.91
N PRO A 48 -8.16 -2.42 4.01
CA PRO A 48 -9.04 -3.57 3.97
C PRO A 48 -10.48 -3.11 3.71
N MET A 49 -11.07 -3.59 2.62
CA MET A 49 -12.48 -3.31 2.30
C MET A 49 -13.45 -3.93 3.32
N SER A 50 -13.03 -4.98 4.06
CA SER A 50 -13.84 -5.65 5.09
C SER A 50 -13.01 -6.28 6.21
N TYR A 51 -13.22 -5.85 7.46
CA TYR A 51 -12.56 -6.39 8.65
C TYR A 51 -12.96 -7.85 8.95
N ALA A 52 -14.25 -8.17 8.83
CA ALA A 52 -14.75 -9.53 9.02
C ALA A 52 -14.11 -10.53 8.03
N GLY A 53 -13.91 -10.09 6.78
CA GLY A 53 -13.22 -10.89 5.77
C GLY A 53 -11.73 -11.10 6.06
N VAL A 54 -11.07 -10.10 6.66
CA VAL A 54 -9.68 -10.24 7.13
C VAL A 54 -9.61 -11.22 8.29
N ALA A 55 -10.44 -11.06 9.32
CA ALA A 55 -10.47 -11.94 10.48
C ALA A 55 -10.67 -13.42 10.07
N ARG A 56 -11.63 -13.71 9.19
CA ARG A 56 -11.86 -15.09 8.70
C ARG A 56 -10.66 -15.63 7.89
N ARG A 57 -9.93 -14.79 7.15
CA ARG A 57 -8.74 -15.20 6.39
C ARG A 57 -7.53 -15.41 7.28
N THR A 58 -7.32 -14.56 8.27
CA THR A 58 -6.21 -14.70 9.23
C THR A 58 -6.41 -15.95 10.08
N THR A 59 -7.62 -16.20 10.60
CA THR A 59 -7.91 -17.44 11.34
C THR A 59 -7.67 -18.67 10.47
N ARG A 60 -8.14 -18.70 9.22
CA ARG A 60 -7.88 -19.84 8.32
C ARG A 60 -6.39 -20.07 8.06
N ARG A 61 -5.62 -19.00 7.84
CA ARG A 61 -4.16 -19.09 7.65
C ARG A 61 -3.45 -19.58 8.92
N ALA A 62 -3.84 -19.06 10.07
CA ALA A 62 -3.28 -19.46 11.36
C ALA A 62 -3.56 -20.93 11.66
N VAL A 63 -4.79 -21.39 11.42
CA VAL A 63 -5.16 -22.82 11.58
C VAL A 63 -4.37 -23.70 10.62
N ALA A 64 -4.25 -23.32 9.34
CA ALA A 64 -3.48 -24.08 8.37
C ALA A 64 -1.99 -24.17 8.75
N ALA A 65 -1.38 -23.05 9.15
CA ALA A 65 0.00 -23.03 9.61
C ALA A 65 0.20 -23.83 10.90
N GLY A 66 -0.71 -23.69 11.88
CA GLY A 66 -0.68 -24.45 13.12
C GLY A 66 -0.84 -25.95 12.89
N ALA A 67 -1.71 -26.37 11.98
CA ALA A 67 -1.86 -27.77 11.59
C ALA A 67 -0.60 -28.32 10.92
N ALA A 68 0.04 -27.55 10.03
CA ALA A 68 1.30 -27.94 9.40
C ALA A 68 2.44 -28.08 10.42
N ALA A 69 2.54 -27.14 11.37
CA ALA A 69 3.51 -27.20 12.45
C ALA A 69 3.25 -28.39 13.40
N GLY A 70 1.99 -28.64 13.76
CA GLY A 70 1.59 -29.79 14.57
C GLY A 70 1.90 -31.12 13.88
N ALA A 71 1.64 -31.22 12.58
CA ALA A 71 2.01 -32.39 11.80
C ALA A 71 3.53 -32.59 11.79
N ALA A 72 4.31 -31.54 11.51
CA ALA A 72 5.78 -31.60 11.55
C ALA A 72 6.32 -32.03 12.92
N GLY A 73 5.74 -31.52 14.01
CA GLY A 73 6.08 -31.92 15.37
C GLY A 73 5.73 -33.39 15.66
N ALA A 74 4.60 -33.88 15.16
CA ALA A 74 4.22 -35.28 15.28
C ALA A 74 5.14 -36.20 14.47
N TYR A 75 5.54 -35.80 13.26
CA TYR A 75 6.51 -36.54 12.45
C TYR A 75 7.85 -36.66 13.19
N TYR A 76 8.38 -35.56 13.74
CA TYR A 76 9.64 -35.61 14.49
C TYR A 76 9.53 -36.40 15.80
N GLY A 77 8.39 -36.29 16.50
CA GLY A 77 8.12 -37.11 17.69
C GLY A 77 8.01 -38.61 17.39
N SER A 78 7.51 -38.98 16.20
CA SER A 78 7.39 -40.38 15.78
C SER A 78 8.71 -41.05 15.40
N SER A 79 9.73 -40.27 14.99
CA SER A 79 11.06 -40.79 14.67
C SER A 79 11.92 -41.09 15.91
N CYS A 80 11.50 -40.60 17.08
CA CYS A 80 12.24 -40.74 18.31
C CYS A 80 11.57 -41.76 19.24
N VAL A 81 12.33 -42.74 19.75
CA VAL A 81 11.84 -43.74 20.72
C VAL A 81 12.59 -43.60 22.04
N GLN A 82 11.91 -43.87 23.16
CA GLN A 82 12.54 -43.94 24.47
C GLN A 82 13.22 -45.30 24.64
N VAL A 83 14.54 -45.30 24.85
CA VAL A 83 15.33 -46.52 25.08
C VAL A 83 15.96 -46.44 26.46
N VAL A 84 15.92 -47.56 27.21
CA VAL A 84 16.56 -47.70 28.52
C VAL A 84 17.98 -48.22 28.33
N ASP A 85 18.97 -47.53 28.89
CA ASP A 85 20.37 -47.98 28.84
C ASP A 85 20.70 -48.99 29.95
N ALA A 86 21.93 -49.53 29.91
CA ALA A 86 22.42 -50.50 30.88
C ALA A 86 22.51 -49.95 32.33
N TYR A 87 22.44 -48.63 32.50
CA TYR A 87 22.46 -47.96 33.80
C TYR A 87 21.06 -47.50 34.24
N ALA A 88 20.00 -48.06 33.62
CA ALA A 88 18.60 -47.75 33.87
C ALA A 88 18.23 -46.27 33.66
N ARG A 89 18.94 -45.55 32.79
CA ARG A 89 18.58 -44.19 32.36
C ARG A 89 17.68 -44.28 31.14
N VAL A 90 16.61 -43.48 31.14
CA VAL A 90 15.71 -43.33 29.98
C VAL A 90 16.28 -42.24 29.08
N THR A 91 16.62 -42.61 27.84
CA THR A 91 17.16 -41.67 26.85
C THR A 91 16.31 -41.66 25.59
N THR A 92 16.00 -40.47 25.08
CA THR A 92 15.28 -40.31 23.81
C THR A 92 16.27 -40.49 22.66
N ARG A 93 16.07 -41.51 21.82
CA ARG A 93 16.86 -41.71 20.60
C ARG A 93 16.01 -41.39 19.37
N CYS A 94 16.48 -40.39 18.63
CA CYS A 94 16.16 -40.09 17.25
C CYS A 94 17.43 -40.42 16.43
#